data_AF-A0A3S2CQW7-F1
#
_entry.id   AF-A0A3S2CQW7-F1
#
_cell.length_a   1.000
_cell.length_b   1.000
_cell.length_c   1.000
_cell.angle_alpha   90.00
_cell.angle_beta   90.00
_cell.angle_gamma   90.00
#
_symmetry.space_group_name_H-M   'P 1'
#
loop_
_entity.id
_entity.type
_entity.pdbx_description
1 polymer ?
#
loop_
_entity_poly.entity_id
_entity_poly.type
_entity_poly.pdbx_seq_one_letter_code
_entity_poly.pdbx_strand_id
1 'polypeptide(L)'
;MRKSITLYGLTFSLPMLVWQVLFFLAPLVFLIALSFWTVKNFRMEPDFNPDNWVRMLGRGVFWNAYFRTLWLSATAAVITSALAFPCAYGIAFKLSETARRWAVFLMVIPFFTSYLVRVYSWQIFLSDNGIINALLTHVGVGPFGMLNTTFGTMIGYLTLSFPLVVLLQLFSLVFVDRTLIEAAHNLRCGRLRTVFEIVVPAARVGLVIAALFC
;
A
#
# COMPACT_ATOMS: atom_id res chain seq x y z
N MET A 1 6.83 -26.31 22.41
CA MET A 1 5.60 -27.13 22.52
C MET A 1 4.98 -27.28 21.14
N ARG A 2 5.11 -28.46 20.49
CA ARG A 2 4.40 -28.75 19.22
C ARG A 2 2.93 -28.96 19.56
N LYS A 3 2.05 -28.01 19.25
CA LYS A 3 0.60 -28.24 19.35
C LYS A 3 0.25 -29.34 18.34
N SER A 4 -0.11 -30.52 18.82
CA SER A 4 -0.71 -31.56 17.97
C SER A 4 -2.01 -31.00 17.43
N ILE A 5 -2.14 -30.94 16.11
CA ILE A 5 -3.36 -30.49 15.45
C ILE A 5 -4.46 -31.49 15.82
N THR A 6 -5.38 -31.10 16.70
CA THR A 6 -6.52 -31.92 17.10
C THR A 6 -7.52 -32.01 15.95
N LEU A 7 -8.09 -33.19 15.73
CA LEU A 7 -9.07 -33.46 14.66
C LEU A 7 -10.21 -32.43 14.66
N TYR A 8 -10.66 -32.02 15.85
CA TYR A 8 -11.69 -31.00 16.08
C TYR A 8 -11.30 -29.59 15.61
N GLY A 9 -10.04 -29.19 15.82
CA GLY A 9 -9.52 -27.92 15.31
C GLY A 9 -9.40 -27.91 13.77
N LEU A 10 -9.15 -29.09 13.19
CA LEU A 10 -9.14 -29.26 11.74
C LEU A 10 -10.56 -29.08 11.18
N THR A 11 -11.58 -29.72 11.77
CA THR A 11 -12.97 -29.61 11.29
C THR A 11 -13.51 -28.18 11.29
N PHE A 12 -13.16 -27.38 12.30
CA PHE A 12 -13.55 -25.96 12.33
C PHE A 12 -12.79 -25.09 11.32
N SER A 13 -11.57 -25.47 10.95
CA SER A 13 -10.77 -24.74 9.96
C SER A 13 -11.08 -25.16 8.52
N LEU A 14 -11.62 -26.37 8.33
CA LEU A 14 -11.90 -26.96 7.02
C LEU A 14 -12.78 -26.08 6.11
N PRO A 15 -13.90 -25.50 6.55
CA PRO A 15 -14.74 -24.68 5.68
C PRO A 15 -13.99 -23.46 5.10
N MET A 16 -13.16 -22.80 5.92
CA MET A 16 -12.34 -21.66 5.49
C MET A 16 -11.27 -22.08 4.49
N LEU A 17 -10.60 -23.21 4.74
CA LEU A 17 -9.57 -23.75 3.84
C LEU A 17 -10.18 -24.19 2.50
N VAL A 18 -11.30 -24.90 2.53
CA VAL A 18 -12.03 -25.31 1.32
C VAL A 18 -12.44 -24.08 0.52
N TRP A 19 -12.96 -23.04 1.18
CA TRP A 19 -13.31 -21.79 0.53
C TRP A 19 -12.11 -21.10 -0.14
N GLN A 20 -10.99 -20.97 0.56
CA GLN A 20 -9.75 -20.41 0.00
C GLN A 20 -9.24 -21.22 -1.19
N VAL A 21 -9.24 -22.55 -1.10
CA VAL A 21 -8.80 -23.41 -2.20
C VAL A 21 -9.72 -23.24 -3.41
N LEU A 22 -11.03 -23.28 -3.20
CA LEU A 22 -12.01 -23.25 -4.29
C LEU A 22 -12.08 -21.89 -5.00
N PHE A 23 -12.04 -20.78 -4.26
CA PHE A 23 -12.29 -19.45 -4.83
C PHE A 23 -11.04 -18.60 -5.03
N PHE A 24 -9.90 -18.98 -4.47
CA PHE A 24 -8.65 -18.26 -4.66
C PHE A 24 -7.59 -19.12 -5.36
N LEU A 25 -7.31 -20.31 -4.83
CA LEU A 25 -6.24 -21.14 -5.38
C LEU A 25 -6.62 -21.76 -6.74
N ALA A 26 -7.84 -22.29 -6.88
CA ALA A 26 -8.30 -22.89 -8.12
C ALA A 26 -8.27 -21.93 -9.33
N PRO A 27 -8.82 -20.69 -9.27
CA PRO A 27 -8.72 -19.76 -10.39
C PRO A 27 -7.29 -19.31 -10.67
N LEU A 28 -6.41 -19.27 -9.66
CA LEU A 28 -5.00 -18.95 -9.85
C LEU A 28 -4.26 -20.07 -10.60
N VAL A 29 -4.50 -21.33 -10.24
CA VAL A 29 -3.99 -22.50 -10.97
C VAL A 29 -4.55 -22.53 -12.39
N PHE A 30 -5.83 -22.19 -12.56
CA PHE A 30 -6.44 -22.08 -13.88
C PHE A 30 -5.77 -20.99 -14.74
N LEU A 31 -5.47 -19.81 -14.16
CA LEU A 31 -4.70 -18.75 -14.83
C LEU A 31 -3.31 -19.22 -15.27
N ILE A 32 -2.63 -20.00 -14.43
CA ILE A 32 -1.35 -20.62 -14.78
C ILE A 32 -1.55 -21.60 -15.95
N ALA A 33 -2.59 -22.43 -15.93
CA ALA A 33 -2.89 -23.35 -17.03
C ALA A 33 -3.17 -22.59 -18.35
N LEU A 34 -3.95 -21.50 -18.29
CA LEU A 34 -4.22 -20.63 -19.44
C LEU A 34 -2.95 -20.00 -20.02
N SER A 35 -1.91 -19.76 -19.20
CA SER A 35 -0.63 -19.22 -19.69
C SER A 35 0.08 -20.14 -20.68
N PHE A 36 -0.23 -21.44 -20.67
CA PHE A 36 0.31 -22.43 -21.61
C PHE A 36 -0.55 -22.64 -22.86
N TRP A 37 -1.79 -22.13 -22.87
CA TRP A 37 -2.69 -22.28 -24.01
C TRP A 37 -2.22 -21.46 -25.21
N THR A 38 -2.57 -21.90 -26.42
CA THR A 38 -2.20 -21.20 -27.66
C THR A 38 -3.40 -20.48 -28.24
N VAL A 39 -3.15 -19.33 -28.88
CA VAL A 39 -4.17 -18.60 -29.62
C VAL A 39 -4.01 -18.93 -31.10
N LYS A 40 -4.97 -19.67 -31.66
CA LYS A 40 -5.04 -19.99 -33.09
C LYS A 40 -6.32 -19.37 -33.65
N ASN A 41 -6.22 -18.64 -34.75
CA ASN A 41 -7.38 -17.98 -35.39
C ASN A 41 -8.22 -17.13 -34.41
N PHE A 42 -7.58 -16.36 -33.54
CA PHE A 42 -8.21 -15.55 -32.49
C PHE A 42 -9.04 -16.34 -31.46
N ARG A 43 -8.89 -17.67 -31.40
CA ARG A 43 -9.49 -18.54 -30.40
C ARG A 43 -8.41 -19.10 -29.49
N MET A 44 -8.69 -19.08 -28.19
CA MET A 44 -7.81 -19.70 -27.21
C MET A 44 -8.13 -21.19 -27.16
N GLU A 45 -7.15 -22.01 -27.49
CA GLU A 45 -7.29 -23.47 -27.52
C GLU A 45 -6.44 -24.09 -26.41
N PRO A 46 -6.98 -25.07 -25.66
CA PRO A 46 -6.20 -25.82 -24.68
C PRO A 46 -4.98 -26.47 -25.34
N ASP A 47 -3.80 -26.07 -24.89
CA ASP A 47 -2.51 -26.53 -25.40
C ASP A 47 -1.48 -26.45 -24.26
N PHE A 48 -0.37 -27.16 -24.38
CA PHE A 48 0.75 -27.06 -23.46
C PHE A 48 1.97 -26.48 -24.19
N ASN A 49 1.96 -25.17 -24.40
CA ASN A 49 3.02 -24.46 -25.12
C ASN A 49 3.90 -23.62 -24.17
N PRO A 50 5.17 -24.02 -23.93
CA PRO A 50 6.10 -23.24 -23.12
C PRO A 50 6.64 -21.98 -23.81
N ASP A 51 6.44 -21.80 -25.12
CA ASP A 51 6.94 -20.66 -25.89
C ASP A 51 6.42 -19.32 -25.35
N ASN A 52 5.21 -19.29 -24.78
CA ASN A 52 4.66 -18.09 -24.15
C ASN A 52 5.58 -17.58 -23.03
N TRP A 53 6.10 -18.50 -22.20
CA TRP A 53 7.04 -18.20 -21.13
C TRP A 53 8.41 -17.78 -21.67
N VAL A 54 8.92 -18.48 -22.70
CA VAL A 54 10.19 -18.12 -23.35
C VAL A 54 10.11 -16.73 -23.97
N ARG A 55 9.01 -16.39 -24.64
CA ARG A 55 8.79 -15.06 -25.23
C ARG A 55 8.64 -13.98 -24.16
N MET A 56 7.95 -14.27 -23.07
CA MET A 56 7.79 -13.34 -21.95
C MET A 56 9.14 -13.04 -21.28
N LEU A 57 9.89 -14.09 -20.93
CA LEU A 57 11.17 -13.97 -20.23
C LEU A 57 12.31 -13.50 -21.15
N GLY A 58 12.23 -13.75 -22.46
CA GLY A 58 13.25 -13.37 -23.43
C GLY A 58 13.13 -11.95 -23.98
N ARG A 59 11.97 -11.28 -23.83
CA ARG A 59 11.76 -9.92 -24.37
C ARG A 59 12.01 -8.85 -23.30
N GLY A 60 12.94 -7.94 -23.60
CA GLY A 60 13.30 -6.84 -22.70
C GLY A 60 12.14 -5.91 -22.32
N VAL A 61 11.08 -5.82 -23.14
CA VAL A 61 9.89 -5.00 -22.84
C VAL A 61 9.20 -5.46 -21.55
N PHE A 62 9.08 -6.78 -21.31
CA PHE A 62 8.45 -7.29 -20.09
C PHE A 62 9.31 -6.98 -18.86
N TRP A 63 10.63 -7.21 -18.95
CA TRP A 63 11.56 -6.86 -17.88
C TRP A 63 11.53 -5.36 -17.55
N ASN A 64 11.52 -4.49 -18.57
CA ASN A 64 11.37 -3.05 -18.37
C ASN A 64 10.05 -2.70 -17.66
N ALA A 65 8.95 -3.37 -18.03
CA ALA A 65 7.67 -3.19 -17.34
C ALA A 65 7.72 -3.67 -15.89
N TYR A 66 8.29 -4.85 -15.60
CA TYR A 66 8.46 -5.37 -14.24
C TYR A 66 9.32 -4.45 -13.38
N PHE A 67 10.48 -4.02 -13.87
CA PHE A 67 11.35 -3.10 -13.14
C PHE A 67 10.69 -1.75 -12.91
N ARG A 68 10.01 -1.19 -13.92
CA ARG A 68 9.30 0.07 -13.78
C ARG A 68 8.18 -0.04 -12.75
N THR A 69 7.39 -1.10 -12.77
CA THR A 69 6.32 -1.33 -11.79
C THR A 69 6.90 -1.49 -10.39
N LEU A 70 7.92 -2.34 -10.22
CA LEU A 70 8.56 -2.57 -8.93
C LEU A 70 9.19 -1.30 -8.36
N TRP A 71 9.86 -0.52 -9.21
CA TRP A 71 10.43 0.77 -8.82
C TRP A 71 9.36 1.74 -8.37
N LEU A 72 8.29 1.90 -9.17
CA LEU A 72 7.19 2.81 -8.84
C LEU A 72 6.45 2.38 -7.56
N SER A 73 6.14 1.10 -7.40
CA SER A 73 5.44 0.61 -6.21
C SER A 73 6.31 0.70 -4.96
N ALA A 74 7.59 0.34 -5.04
CA ALA A 74 8.51 0.42 -3.91
C ALA A 74 8.74 1.88 -3.47
N THR A 75 8.93 2.80 -4.43
CA THR A 75 9.08 4.23 -4.12
C THR A 75 7.80 4.81 -3.55
N ALA A 76 6.63 4.46 -4.10
CA ALA A 76 5.34 4.85 -3.52
C ALA A 76 5.18 4.33 -2.09
N ALA A 77 5.48 3.04 -1.84
CA ALA A 77 5.39 2.43 -0.52
C ALA A 77 6.27 3.12 0.52
N VAL A 78 7.52 3.43 0.16
CA VAL A 78 8.46 4.15 1.03
C VAL A 78 7.98 5.58 1.30
N ILE A 79 7.62 6.33 0.26
CA ILE A 79 7.19 7.73 0.40
C ILE A 79 5.90 7.82 1.21
N THR A 80 4.88 7.02 0.87
CA THR A 80 3.61 6.99 1.60
C THR A 80 3.84 6.61 3.05
N SER A 81 4.61 5.57 3.33
CA SER A 81 4.87 5.11 4.71
C SER A 81 5.63 6.14 5.53
N ALA A 82 6.62 6.81 4.92
CA ALA A 82 7.42 7.84 5.56
C ALA A 82 6.59 9.09 5.88
N LEU A 83 5.67 9.49 4.99
CA LEU A 83 4.75 10.61 5.21
C LEU A 83 3.63 10.25 6.19
N ALA A 84 3.15 9.00 6.16
CA ALA A 84 2.10 8.53 7.05
C ALA A 84 2.57 8.44 8.51
N PHE A 85 3.84 8.09 8.74
CA PHE A 85 4.39 7.89 10.07
C PHE A 85 4.27 9.11 11.00
N PRO A 86 4.70 10.33 10.63
CA PRO A 86 4.53 11.50 11.49
C PRO A 86 3.05 11.81 11.75
N CYS A 87 2.16 11.61 10.78
CA CYS A 87 0.73 11.76 10.96
C CYS A 87 0.19 10.75 11.99
N ALA A 88 0.46 9.46 11.79
CA ALA A 88 0.04 8.38 12.68
C ALA A 88 0.61 8.56 14.09
N TYR A 89 1.88 8.94 14.21
CA TYR A 89 2.55 9.25 15.48
C TYR A 89 1.89 10.43 16.21
N GLY A 90 1.60 11.52 15.49
CA GLY A 90 0.89 12.66 16.05
C GLY A 90 -0.50 12.26 16.57
N ILE A 91 -1.25 11.49 15.78
CA ILE A 91 -2.57 11.00 16.16
C ILE A 91 -2.50 10.05 17.37
N ALA A 92 -1.49 9.18 17.45
CA ALA A 92 -1.34 8.20 18.52
C ALA A 92 -0.96 8.84 19.86
N PHE A 93 0.00 9.78 19.86
CA PHE A 93 0.65 10.25 21.08
C PHE A 93 0.34 11.71 21.47
N LYS A 94 -0.11 12.56 20.53
CA LYS A 94 -0.27 14.01 20.76
C LYS A 94 -1.73 14.47 20.76
N LEU A 95 -2.61 13.82 20.02
CA LEU A 95 -4.01 14.20 19.96
C LEU A 95 -4.78 13.74 21.20
N SER A 96 -5.79 14.52 21.60
CA SER A 96 -6.80 14.07 22.57
C SER A 96 -7.63 12.93 21.97
N GLU A 97 -8.32 12.18 22.83
CA GLU A 97 -9.12 11.04 22.37
C GLU A 97 -10.19 11.44 21.36
N THR A 98 -10.89 12.56 21.58
CA THR A 98 -11.90 13.09 20.67
C THR A 98 -11.29 13.48 19.33
N ALA A 99 -10.15 14.18 19.33
CA ALA A 99 -9.46 14.57 18.10
C ALA A 99 -8.97 13.34 17.31
N ARG A 100 -8.48 12.31 18.01
CA ARG A 100 -8.09 11.04 17.41
C ARG A 100 -9.26 10.33 16.74
N ARG A 101 -10.43 10.27 17.39
CA ARG A 101 -11.65 9.67 16.80
C ARG A 101 -12.05 10.40 15.51
N TRP A 102 -12.00 11.73 15.50
CA TRP A 102 -12.25 12.53 14.29
C TRP A 102 -11.21 12.32 13.20
N ALA A 103 -9.91 12.27 13.56
CA ALA A 103 -8.86 12.01 12.59
C ALA A 103 -9.04 10.63 11.92
N VAL A 104 -9.35 9.59 12.69
CA VAL A 104 -9.67 8.26 12.18
C VAL A 104 -10.90 8.32 11.27
N PHE A 105 -11.98 8.99 11.70
CA PHE A 105 -13.18 9.14 10.91
C PHE A 105 -12.89 9.79 9.54
N LEU A 106 -12.18 10.93 9.53
CA LEU A 106 -11.79 11.63 8.30
C LEU A 106 -10.95 10.78 7.35
N MET A 107 -10.05 9.93 7.89
CA MET A 107 -9.24 9.00 7.09
C MET A 107 -10.06 7.87 6.47
N VAL A 108 -11.21 7.51 7.06
CA VAL A 108 -12.10 6.46 6.54
C VAL A 108 -13.06 6.99 5.46
N ILE A 109 -13.41 8.28 5.48
CA ILE A 109 -14.29 8.91 4.47
C ILE A 109 -13.91 8.59 3.01
N PRO A 110 -12.64 8.73 2.56
CA PRO A 110 -12.30 8.52 1.15
C PRO A 110 -12.55 7.08 0.66
N PHE A 111 -12.70 6.09 1.56
CA PHE A 111 -13.01 4.71 1.19
C PHE A 111 -14.46 4.54 0.69
N PHE A 112 -15.36 5.43 1.09
CA PHE A 112 -16.73 5.43 0.59
C PHE A 112 -16.87 6.10 -0.78
N THR A 113 -15.78 6.62 -1.34
CA THR A 113 -15.77 7.27 -2.66
C THR A 113 -15.06 6.42 -3.70
N SER A 114 -15.57 6.46 -4.93
CA SER A 114 -14.96 5.74 -6.05
C SER A 114 -13.52 6.21 -6.28
N TYR A 115 -12.61 5.24 -6.42
CA TYR A 115 -11.22 5.52 -6.73
C TYR A 115 -11.08 6.29 -8.05
N LEU A 116 -11.85 5.92 -9.08
CA LEU A 116 -11.81 6.61 -10.38
C LEU A 116 -12.18 8.08 -10.26
N VAL A 117 -13.18 8.41 -9.43
CA VAL A 117 -13.58 9.81 -9.20
C VAL A 117 -12.43 10.60 -8.55
N ARG A 118 -11.74 10.01 -7.58
CA ARG A 118 -10.57 10.64 -6.94
C ARG A 118 -9.41 10.84 -7.93
N VAL A 119 -9.16 9.88 -8.82
CA VAL A 119 -8.14 10.01 -9.86
C VAL A 119 -8.49 11.11 -10.87
N TYR A 120 -9.72 11.14 -11.36
CA TYR A 120 -10.17 12.19 -12.29
C TYR A 120 -10.19 13.58 -11.64
N SER A 121 -10.45 13.65 -10.33
CA SER A 121 -10.34 14.91 -9.59
C SER A 121 -8.91 15.46 -9.68
N TRP A 122 -7.88 14.64 -9.47
CA TRP A 122 -6.49 15.05 -9.62
C TRP A 122 -6.11 15.47 -11.03
N GLN A 123 -6.75 14.92 -12.06
CA GLN A 123 -6.53 15.35 -13.44
C GLN A 123 -6.85 16.84 -13.63
N ILE A 124 -7.89 17.36 -12.96
CA ILE A 124 -8.26 18.78 -13.01
C ILE A 124 -7.15 19.65 -12.37
N PHE A 125 -6.55 19.20 -11.27
CA PHE A 125 -5.50 19.94 -10.57
C PHE A 125 -4.15 19.90 -11.31
N LEU A 126 -3.80 18.74 -11.88
CA LEU A 126 -2.48 18.46 -12.47
C LEU A 126 -2.40 18.71 -13.98
N SER A 127 -3.53 19.05 -14.62
CA SER A 127 -3.56 19.46 -16.03
C SER A 127 -2.66 20.68 -16.27
N ASP A 128 -2.20 20.86 -17.50
CA ASP A 128 -1.39 22.01 -17.92
C ASP A 128 -2.13 23.34 -17.66
N ASN A 129 -3.45 23.34 -17.82
CA ASN A 129 -4.35 24.46 -17.48
C ASN A 129 -5.04 24.29 -16.12
N GLY A 130 -4.51 23.41 -15.26
CA GLY A 130 -5.07 23.10 -13.96
C GLY A 130 -4.77 24.16 -12.89
N ILE A 131 -5.39 24.00 -11.72
CA ILE A 131 -5.29 24.94 -10.59
C ILE A 131 -3.83 25.10 -10.13
N ILE A 132 -3.06 24.01 -10.07
CA ILE A 132 -1.68 24.06 -9.60
C ILE A 132 -0.81 24.87 -10.58
N ASN A 133 -0.93 24.62 -11.88
CA ASN A 133 -0.20 25.37 -12.89
C ASN A 133 -0.63 26.84 -12.97
N ALA A 134 -1.91 27.15 -12.74
CA ALA A 134 -2.37 28.53 -12.62
C ALA A 134 -1.66 29.26 -11.47
N LEU A 135 -1.60 28.65 -10.28
CA LEU A 135 -0.88 29.21 -9.12
C LEU A 135 0.63 29.37 -9.37
N LEU A 136 1.27 28.37 -9.99
CA LEU A 136 2.70 28.45 -10.31
C LEU A 136 3.01 29.53 -11.36
N THR A 137 2.13 29.70 -12.32
CA THR A 137 2.24 30.77 -13.33
C THR A 137 2.09 32.15 -12.69
N HIS A 138 1.19 32.30 -11.71
CA HIS A 138 1.05 33.56 -10.96
C HIS A 138 2.32 33.97 -10.21
N VAL A 139 3.13 33.01 -9.76
CA VAL A 139 4.41 33.26 -9.08
C VAL A 139 5.60 33.27 -10.08
N GLY A 140 5.33 33.11 -11.38
CA GLY A 140 6.33 33.20 -12.46
C GLY A 140 7.22 31.96 -12.62
N VAL A 141 6.85 30.82 -12.06
CA VAL A 141 7.66 29.58 -12.06
C VAL A 141 7.05 28.45 -12.91
N GLY A 142 5.87 28.64 -13.49
CA GLY A 142 5.15 27.63 -14.27
C GLY A 142 4.88 28.01 -15.74
N PRO A 143 4.23 27.13 -16.53
CA PRO A 143 3.65 25.84 -16.13
C PRO A 143 4.60 24.63 -16.29
N PHE A 144 4.31 23.54 -15.57
CA PHE A 144 4.98 22.24 -15.71
C PHE A 144 4.00 21.15 -16.16
N GLY A 145 4.47 20.26 -17.05
CA GLY A 145 3.72 19.06 -17.43
C GLY A 145 3.71 18.03 -16.31
N MET A 146 2.69 18.04 -15.45
CA MET A 146 2.58 17.14 -14.30
C MET A 146 1.76 15.89 -14.61
N LEU A 147 0.71 16.04 -15.43
CA LEU A 147 -0.16 14.94 -15.84
C LEU A 147 0.61 13.94 -16.72
N ASN A 148 0.25 12.64 -16.64
CA ASN A 148 0.90 11.55 -17.39
C ASN A 148 2.40 11.37 -17.09
N THR A 149 2.91 11.97 -16.02
CA THR A 149 4.28 11.76 -15.56
C THR A 149 4.33 10.82 -14.35
N THR A 150 5.56 10.43 -13.97
CA THR A 150 5.81 9.71 -12.71
C THR A 150 5.30 10.49 -11.50
N PHE A 151 5.40 11.82 -11.50
CA PHE A 151 4.92 12.67 -10.42
C PHE A 151 3.40 12.58 -10.25
N GLY A 152 2.63 12.75 -11.34
CA GLY A 152 1.18 12.58 -11.29
C GLY A 152 0.76 11.17 -10.88
N THR A 153 1.50 10.15 -11.32
CA THR A 153 1.28 8.76 -10.90
C THR A 153 1.49 8.58 -9.39
N MET A 154 2.55 9.17 -8.82
CA MET A 154 2.81 9.13 -7.37
C MET A 154 1.73 9.81 -6.54
N ILE A 155 1.18 10.94 -7.01
CA ILE A 155 0.05 11.60 -6.35
C ILE A 155 -1.18 10.67 -6.32
N GLY A 156 -1.44 9.97 -7.43
CA GLY A 156 -2.49 8.95 -7.50
C GLY A 156 -2.30 7.84 -6.47
N TYR A 157 -1.09 7.29 -6.37
CA TYR A 157 -0.75 6.26 -5.39
C TYR A 157 -0.88 6.76 -3.94
N LEU A 158 -0.37 7.95 -3.64
CA LEU A 158 -0.51 8.58 -2.33
C LEU A 158 -1.97 8.76 -1.96
N THR A 159 -2.80 9.29 -2.86
CA THR A 159 -4.22 9.52 -2.61
C THR A 159 -4.99 8.22 -2.31
N LEU A 160 -4.56 7.11 -2.92
CA LEU A 160 -5.16 5.81 -2.70
C LEU A 160 -4.73 5.21 -1.36
N SER A 161 -3.42 5.15 -1.12
CA SER A 161 -2.81 4.36 -0.03
C SER A 161 -2.67 5.14 1.28
N PHE A 162 -2.43 6.45 1.22
CA PHE A 162 -2.07 7.26 2.38
C PHE A 162 -3.07 7.16 3.55
N PRO A 163 -4.40 7.30 3.35
CA PRO A 163 -5.34 7.21 4.47
C PRO A 163 -5.29 5.84 5.16
N LEU A 164 -5.15 4.76 4.37
CA LEU A 164 -5.09 3.41 4.90
C LEU A 164 -3.80 3.17 5.70
N VAL A 165 -2.67 3.59 5.14
CA VAL A 165 -1.35 3.39 5.74
C VAL A 165 -1.25 4.15 7.06
N VAL A 166 -1.78 5.38 7.12
CA VAL A 166 -1.90 6.13 8.38
C VAL A 166 -2.69 5.33 9.42
N LEU A 167 -3.82 4.73 9.04
CA LEU A 167 -4.64 3.93 9.96
C LEU A 167 -3.92 2.67 10.44
N LEU A 168 -3.27 1.91 9.55
CA LEU A 168 -2.53 0.69 9.93
C LEU A 168 -1.35 1.00 10.85
N GLN A 169 -0.59 2.05 10.55
CA GLN A 169 0.49 2.50 11.42
C GLN A 169 -0.05 3.01 12.75
N LEU A 170 -1.16 3.76 12.75
CA LEU A 170 -1.81 4.26 13.96
C LEU A 170 -2.21 3.13 14.89
N PHE A 171 -2.90 2.09 14.38
CA PHE A 171 -3.31 0.96 15.21
C PHE A 171 -2.11 0.30 15.88
N SER A 172 -1.01 0.19 15.16
CA SER A 172 0.24 -0.39 15.67
C SER A 172 0.90 0.49 16.74
N LEU A 173 0.86 1.82 16.55
CA LEU A 173 1.44 2.79 17.48
C LEU A 173 0.60 2.96 18.77
N VAL A 174 -0.73 2.79 18.69
CA VAL A 174 -1.60 2.89 19.86
C VAL A 174 -1.33 1.78 20.89
N PHE A 175 -0.86 0.61 20.45
CA PHE A 175 -0.48 -0.48 21.34
C PHE A 175 0.93 -0.36 21.94
N VAL A 176 1.70 0.68 21.58
CA VAL A 176 3.02 0.92 22.18
C VAL A 176 2.84 1.41 23.62
N ASP A 177 3.49 0.72 24.56
CA ASP A 177 3.46 1.08 25.97
C ASP A 177 4.13 2.44 26.22
N ARG A 178 3.38 3.37 26.82
CA ARG A 178 3.84 4.73 27.14
C ARG A 178 4.88 4.73 28.26
N THR A 179 4.86 3.74 29.15
CA THR A 179 5.83 3.64 30.24
C THR A 179 7.27 3.45 29.72
N LEU A 180 7.44 2.74 28.60
CA LEU A 180 8.75 2.59 27.93
C LEU A 180 9.27 3.94 27.43
N ILE A 181 8.38 4.78 26.91
CA ILE A 181 8.71 6.12 26.43
C ILE A 181 9.13 6.99 27.62
N GLU A 182 8.39 6.97 28.73
CA GLU A 182 8.71 7.72 29.95
C GLU A 182 10.03 7.27 30.57
N ALA A 183 10.28 5.96 30.65
CA ALA A 183 11.53 5.39 31.15
C ALA A 183 12.74 5.84 30.33
N ALA A 184 12.64 5.91 28.99
CA ALA A 184 13.70 6.46 28.17
C ALA A 184 13.98 7.94 28.41
N HIS A 185 12.94 8.75 28.63
CA HIS A 185 13.13 10.15 28.97
C HIS A 185 13.80 10.31 30.36
N ASN A 186 13.49 9.43 31.32
CA ASN A 186 14.18 9.38 32.62
C ASN A 186 15.67 9.05 32.47
N LEU A 187 16.03 8.20 31.50
CA LEU A 187 17.42 7.92 31.12
C LEU A 187 18.06 9.00 30.23
N ARG A 188 17.44 10.17 30.10
CA ARG A 188 17.87 11.31 29.25
C ARG A 188 18.03 10.95 27.77
N CYS A 189 17.26 9.97 27.28
CA CYS A 189 17.18 9.70 25.85
C CYS A 189 16.49 10.88 25.12
N GLY A 190 17.08 11.34 24.02
CA GLY A 190 16.53 12.45 23.23
C GLY A 190 15.26 12.05 22.47
N ARG A 191 14.39 13.02 22.16
CA ARG A 191 13.07 12.77 21.54
C ARG A 191 13.12 11.95 20.26
N LEU A 192 14.04 12.28 19.33
CA LEU A 192 14.20 11.53 18.08
C LEU A 192 14.72 10.12 18.34
N ARG A 193 15.66 9.99 19.28
CA ARG A 193 16.25 8.71 19.65
C ARG A 193 15.19 7.78 20.27
N THR A 194 14.31 8.30 21.14
CA THR A 194 13.18 7.54 21.69
C THR A 194 12.24 7.02 20.59
N VAL A 195 12.00 7.81 19.53
CA VAL A 195 11.17 7.35 18.39
C VAL A 195 11.84 6.18 17.66
N PHE A 196 13.11 6.31 17.30
CA PHE A 196 13.80 5.29 16.50
C PHE A 196 14.24 4.05 17.30
N GLU A 197 14.54 4.19 18.59
CA GLU A 197 15.02 3.08 19.43
C GLU A 197 13.90 2.35 20.18
N ILE A 198 12.75 3.00 20.43
CA ILE A 198 11.65 2.39 21.20
C ILE A 198 10.39 2.27 20.36
N VAL A 199 9.89 3.38 19.84
CA VAL A 199 8.57 3.41 19.18
C VAL A 199 8.57 2.60 17.88
N VAL A 200 9.55 2.84 17.01
CA VAL A 200 9.66 2.15 15.72
C VAL A 200 9.89 0.63 15.90
N PRO A 201 10.82 0.16 16.75
CA PRO A 201 11.01 -1.27 16.99
C PRO A 201 9.80 -1.94 17.65
N ALA A 202 9.12 -1.27 18.57
CA ALA A 202 7.91 -1.79 19.21
C ALA A 202 6.76 -1.96 18.21
N ALA A 203 6.58 -1.01 17.30
CA ALA A 203 5.53 -1.04 16.27
C ALA A 203 5.97 -1.71 14.96
N ARG A 204 7.18 -2.29 14.88
CA ARG A 204 7.82 -2.70 13.60
C ARG A 204 6.95 -3.61 12.73
N VAL A 205 6.26 -4.57 13.34
CA VAL A 205 5.44 -5.55 12.60
C VAL A 205 4.31 -4.82 11.89
N GLY A 206 3.66 -3.90 12.59
CA GLY A 206 2.60 -3.07 12.07
C GLY A 206 3.06 -2.09 10.99
N LEU A 207 4.23 -1.47 11.18
CA LEU A 207 4.82 -0.58 10.18
C LEU A 207 5.15 -1.34 8.88
N VAL A 208 5.69 -2.56 8.98
CA VAL A 208 5.97 -3.43 7.82
C VAL A 208 4.68 -3.85 7.12
N ILE A 209 3.65 -4.27 7.86
CA ILE A 209 2.35 -4.61 7.28
C ILE A 209 1.74 -3.42 6.55
N ALA A 210 1.84 -2.22 7.13
CA ALA A 210 1.35 -1.00 6.50
C ALA A 210 2.12 -0.67 5.21
N ALA A 211 3.45 -0.83 5.20
CA ALA A 211 4.27 -0.60 4.02
C ALA A 211 4.02 -1.62 2.90
N LEU A 212 3.72 -2.88 3.25
CA LEU A 212 3.37 -3.93 2.28
C LEU A 212 1.98 -3.75 1.66
N PHE A 213 1.10 -2.98 2.29
CA PHE A 213 -0.22 -2.71 1.75
C PHE A 213 -0.20 -1.66 0.62
N CYS A 214 0.78 -0.75 0.64
CA CYS A 214 0.96 0.29 -0.39
C CYS A 214 1.11 -0.29 -1.79
#